data_AF-A0A938MM66-F1
#
_entry.id   AF-A0A938MM66-F1
#
_cell.length_a   1.000
_cell.length_b   1.000
_cell.length_c   1.000
_cell.angle_alpha   90.00
_cell.angle_beta   90.00
_cell.angle_gamma   90.00
#
_symmetry.space_group_name_H-M   'P 1'
#
loop_
_entity.id
_entity.type
_entity.pdbx_description
1 polymer ?
#
loop_
_entity_poly.entity_id
_entity_poly.type
_entity_poly.pdbx_seq_one_letter_code
_entity_poly.pdbx_strand_id
1 'polypeptide(L)'
;MKQHIMTAVLLVVSLSGAAMADGPQMLIGAPDTRPTLVDASGGLQQAWGTVSVSLVIEGGPSHTARTHQFYAGSASPTVVTETVAGPLTLAACAYRAPIWPEGVDVLEAIVRNNSADPRTARLVLRAPKELTFQGTSLRHGGRAVVALPPAQPILKNSGCLTDARALPRWGKPAAPCDPGFQHIRAGMGGIPITYRFA
;
A
#
# COMPACT_ATOMS: atom_id res chain seq x y z
N MET A 1 -15.94 25.56 1.86
CA MET A 1 -14.77 25.04 2.60
C MET A 1 -14.10 23.98 1.76
N LYS A 2 -12.94 24.27 1.14
CA LYS A 2 -12.15 23.29 0.39
C LYS A 2 -11.17 22.65 1.38
N GLN A 3 -11.37 21.38 1.72
CA GLN A 3 -10.39 20.62 2.51
C GLN A 3 -9.14 20.44 1.65
N HIS A 4 -8.05 21.09 2.04
CA HIS A 4 -6.74 20.80 1.50
C HIS A 4 -6.24 19.51 2.17
N ILE A 5 -6.39 18.38 1.47
CA ILE A 5 -5.70 17.13 1.80
C ILE A 5 -4.22 17.38 1.52
N MET A 6 -3.47 17.76 2.56
CA MET A 6 -2.03 17.96 2.46
C MET A 6 -1.34 16.63 2.74
N THR A 7 -1.08 15.88 1.67
CA THR A 7 -0.34 14.63 1.70
C THR A 7 1.16 14.94 1.80
N ALA A 8 1.70 14.94 3.02
CA ALA A 8 3.15 14.92 3.25
C ALA A 8 3.51 13.54 3.80
N VAL A 9 4.07 12.67 2.95
CA VAL A 9 4.53 11.33 3.31
C VAL A 9 6.04 11.40 3.51
N LEU A 10 6.48 11.43 4.77
CA LEU A 10 7.87 11.16 5.13
C LEU A 10 7.95 9.71 5.64
N LEU A 11 8.42 8.81 4.79
CA LEU A 11 8.66 7.41 5.12
C LEU A 11 10.01 7.27 5.82
N VAL A 12 10.00 6.97 7.12
CA VAL A 12 11.21 6.55 7.84
C VAL A 12 11.06 5.08 8.19
N VAL A 13 11.96 4.25 7.66
CA VAL A 13 12.05 2.83 8.00
C VAL A 13 12.71 2.74 9.37
N SER A 14 12.01 2.19 10.36
CA SER A 14 12.58 1.91 11.68
C SER A 14 12.41 0.42 12.00
N LEU A 15 13.52 -0.23 12.33
CA LEU A 15 13.52 -1.62 12.80
C LEU A 15 13.07 -1.62 14.26
N SER A 16 11.88 -2.16 14.54
CA SER A 16 11.45 -2.44 15.91
C SER A 16 10.82 -3.83 15.91
N GLY A 17 11.20 -4.65 16.89
CA GLY A 17 10.62 -5.97 17.11
C GLY A 17 9.11 -5.86 17.33
N ALA A 18 8.34 -6.70 16.63
CA ALA A 18 6.89 -6.75 16.78
C ALA A 18 6.54 -7.34 18.15
N ALA A 19 5.96 -6.53 19.03
CA ALA A 19 5.18 -7.05 20.15
C ALA A 19 3.90 -7.65 19.56
N MET A 20 3.67 -8.95 19.77
CA MET A 20 2.46 -9.61 19.30
C MET A 20 1.27 -9.10 20.12
N ALA A 21 0.38 -8.34 19.48
CA ALA A 21 -0.91 -7.98 20.04
C ALA A 21 -1.84 -9.19 19.96
N ASP A 22 -2.38 -9.61 21.09
CA ASP A 22 -3.32 -10.72 21.22
C ASP A 22 -4.72 -10.24 20.80
N GLY A 23 -5.12 -10.55 19.57
CA GLY A 23 -6.39 -10.15 18.99
C GLY A 23 -6.79 -11.06 17.82
N PRO A 24 -8.06 -11.08 17.42
CA PRO A 24 -8.55 -11.98 16.40
C PRO A 24 -7.82 -11.75 15.08
N GLN A 25 -7.23 -12.81 14.53
CA GLN A 25 -6.60 -12.77 13.22
C GLN A 25 -7.66 -12.86 12.14
N MET A 26 -7.53 -12.04 11.10
CA MET A 26 -8.46 -12.00 9.96
C MET A 26 -7.78 -12.50 8.68
N LEU A 27 -8.56 -12.90 7.68
CA LEU A 27 -8.04 -13.49 6.45
C LEU A 27 -8.48 -12.66 5.23
N ILE A 28 -7.54 -12.42 4.32
CA ILE A 28 -7.81 -11.89 2.98
C ILE A 28 -7.42 -12.93 1.94
N GLY A 29 -8.07 -12.90 0.77
CA GLY A 29 -7.76 -13.81 -0.33
C GLY A 29 -8.93 -14.07 -1.26
N ALA A 30 -8.69 -14.90 -2.26
CA ALA A 30 -9.70 -15.43 -3.17
C ALA A 30 -9.84 -16.96 -2.97
N PRO A 31 -11.01 -17.56 -3.29
CA PRO A 31 -11.30 -18.98 -3.04
C PRO A 31 -10.22 -19.97 -3.50
N ASP A 32 -9.56 -19.69 -4.63
CA ASP A 32 -8.58 -20.60 -5.25
C ASP A 32 -7.12 -20.19 -4.99
N THR A 33 -6.89 -19.31 -4.03
CA THR A 33 -5.55 -18.79 -3.69
C THR A 33 -5.27 -18.99 -2.21
N ARG A 34 -4.00 -19.18 -1.84
CA ARG A 34 -3.63 -19.28 -0.43
C ARG A 34 -4.02 -17.98 0.29
N PRO A 35 -4.85 -18.04 1.35
CA PRO A 35 -5.24 -16.83 2.08
C PRO A 35 -4.04 -16.22 2.79
N THR A 36 -4.08 -14.92 2.98
CA THR A 36 -3.09 -14.16 3.75
C THR A 36 -3.72 -13.71 5.07
N LEU A 37 -2.93 -13.86 6.13
CA LEU A 37 -3.36 -13.49 7.47
C LEU A 37 -3.07 -12.02 7.75
N VAL A 38 -4.05 -11.35 8.33
CA VAL A 38 -3.96 -9.99 8.87
C VAL A 38 -3.93 -10.10 10.38
N ASP A 39 -2.85 -9.67 11.02
CA ASP A 39 -2.73 -9.67 12.47
C ASP A 39 -3.58 -8.57 13.12
N ALA A 40 -3.69 -8.59 14.45
CA ALA A 40 -4.49 -7.65 15.23
C ALA A 40 -4.05 -6.18 15.09
N SER A 41 -2.84 -5.92 14.59
CA SER A 41 -2.32 -4.57 14.30
C SER A 41 -2.56 -4.13 12.85
N GLY A 42 -3.16 -4.99 12.02
CA GLY A 42 -3.36 -4.75 10.59
C GLY A 42 -2.16 -5.14 9.73
N GLY A 43 -1.21 -5.90 10.28
CA GLY A 43 -0.03 -6.39 9.56
C GLY A 43 -0.34 -7.59 8.68
N LEU A 44 0.19 -7.60 7.46
CA LEU A 44 0.12 -8.74 6.54
C LEU A 44 1.22 -9.75 6.89
N GLN A 45 0.82 -10.99 7.19
CA GLN A 45 1.76 -12.09 7.44
C GLN A 45 2.10 -12.82 6.15
N GLN A 46 3.40 -12.88 5.85
CA GLN A 46 3.95 -13.56 4.69
C GLN A 46 4.95 -14.63 5.14
N ALA A 47 5.34 -15.53 4.23
CA ALA A 47 6.29 -16.59 4.52
C ALA A 47 7.67 -16.06 4.99
N TRP A 48 8.02 -14.83 4.62
CA TRP A 48 9.26 -14.15 4.99
C TRP A 48 9.10 -13.19 6.18
N GLY A 49 7.92 -13.13 6.80
CA GLY A 49 7.62 -12.30 7.97
C GLY A 49 6.44 -11.35 7.78
N THR A 50 6.27 -10.43 8.72
CA THR A 50 5.10 -9.53 8.76
C THR A 50 5.46 -8.12 8.31
N VAL A 51 4.61 -7.52 7.48
CA VAL A 51 4.67 -6.09 7.14
C VAL A 51 3.46 -5.37 7.68
N SER A 52 3.69 -4.28 8.38
CA SER A 52 2.63 -3.43 8.93
C SER A 52 2.97 -1.96 8.78
N VAL A 53 1.94 -1.13 8.92
CA VAL A 53 2.08 0.33 8.97
C VAL A 53 1.73 0.80 10.37
N SER A 54 2.45 1.81 10.86
CA SER A 54 2.16 2.41 12.16
C SER A 54 2.39 3.91 12.14
N LEU A 55 1.72 4.61 13.04
CA LEU A 55 1.85 6.04 13.20
C LEU A 55 2.77 6.35 14.40
N VAL A 56 3.75 7.22 14.19
CA VAL A 56 4.56 7.79 15.28
C VAL A 56 4.23 9.28 15.38
N ILE A 57 3.71 9.71 16.53
CA ILE A 57 3.33 11.10 16.79
C ILE A 57 4.50 11.80 17.48
N GLU A 58 4.92 12.94 16.95
CA GLU A 58 6.02 13.72 17.54
C GLU A 58 5.51 14.60 18.69
N GLY A 59 6.25 14.64 19.81
CA GLY A 59 6.04 15.62 20.88
C GLY A 59 4.74 15.50 21.68
N GLY A 60 3.92 14.46 21.47
CA GLY A 60 2.71 14.21 22.24
C GLY A 60 2.94 13.29 23.44
N PRO A 61 2.07 13.32 24.47
CA PRO A 61 2.07 12.27 25.47
C PRO A 61 1.85 10.91 24.77
N SER A 62 2.41 9.84 25.35
CA SER A 62 2.18 8.47 24.87
C SER A 62 0.69 8.16 24.95
N HIS A 63 -0.06 8.50 23.91
CA HIS A 63 -1.48 8.23 23.85
C HIS A 63 -1.64 6.72 23.76
N THR A 64 -2.45 6.14 24.64
CA THR A 64 -2.90 4.76 24.50
C THR A 64 -3.67 4.66 23.19
N ALA A 65 -3.06 4.01 22.20
CA ALA A 65 -3.69 3.77 20.92
C ALA A 65 -4.84 2.77 21.13
N ARG A 66 -6.01 3.07 20.58
CA ARG A 66 -7.11 2.09 20.49
C ARG A 66 -7.19 1.58 19.08
N THR A 67 -7.19 0.25 18.95
CA THR A 67 -7.27 -0.43 17.67
C THR A 67 -8.58 -1.18 17.56
N HIS A 68 -9.25 -1.04 16.43
CA HIS A 68 -10.45 -1.81 16.07
C HIS A 68 -10.28 -2.37 14.66
N GLN A 69 -10.66 -3.63 14.47
CA GLN A 69 -10.49 -4.34 13.20
C GLN A 69 -11.80 -4.98 12.74
N PHE A 70 -12.10 -4.89 11.45
CA PHE A 70 -13.35 -5.42 10.87
C PHE A 70 -13.21 -5.70 9.37
N TYR A 71 -14.10 -6.52 8.82
CA TYR A 71 -14.24 -6.69 7.37
C TYR A 71 -15.03 -5.51 6.79
N ALA A 72 -14.50 -4.86 5.76
CA ALA A 72 -15.28 -3.91 4.98
C ALA A 72 -16.34 -4.64 4.14
N GLY A 73 -17.51 -4.02 3.97
CA GLY A 73 -18.62 -4.55 3.17
C GLY A 73 -18.39 -4.51 1.66
N SER A 74 -17.23 -4.97 1.19
CA SER A 74 -16.87 -5.07 -0.23
C SER A 74 -17.02 -6.50 -0.75
N ALA A 75 -17.17 -6.66 -2.07
CA ALA A 75 -17.29 -7.98 -2.70
C ALA A 75 -16.03 -8.86 -2.53
N SER A 76 -14.85 -8.25 -2.36
CA SER A 76 -13.62 -8.94 -1.99
C SER A 76 -13.35 -8.79 -0.49
N PRO A 77 -12.90 -9.84 0.22
CA PRO A 77 -12.52 -9.74 1.61
C PRO A 77 -11.46 -8.65 1.81
N THR A 78 -11.86 -7.59 2.49
CA THR A 78 -11.01 -6.45 2.84
C THR A 78 -11.06 -6.27 4.33
N VAL A 79 -9.90 -6.29 4.99
CA VAL A 79 -9.77 -6.08 6.42
C VAL A 79 -9.33 -4.65 6.65
N VAL A 80 -10.07 -3.90 7.46
CA VAL A 80 -9.71 -2.55 7.88
C VAL A 80 -9.32 -2.59 9.35
N THR A 81 -8.13 -2.07 9.64
CA THR A 81 -7.64 -1.87 11.00
C THR A 81 -7.51 -0.39 11.27
N GLU A 82 -8.38 0.13 12.13
CA GLU A 82 -8.37 1.54 12.55
C GLU A 82 -7.64 1.67 13.88
N THR A 83 -6.58 2.46 13.90
CA THR A 83 -5.82 2.81 15.10
C THR A 83 -6.01 4.30 15.40
N VAL A 84 -6.62 4.62 16.53
CA VAL A 84 -6.81 6.00 17.00
C VAL A 84 -5.75 6.32 18.06
N ALA A 85 -4.91 7.31 17.76
CA ALA A 85 -3.85 7.80 18.63
C ALA A 85 -4.01 9.32 18.82
N GLY A 86 -4.66 9.72 19.92
CA GLY A 86 -5.02 11.12 20.15
C GLY A 86 -5.93 11.67 19.02
N PRO A 87 -5.62 12.82 18.41
CA PRO A 87 -6.41 13.39 17.32
C PRO A 87 -6.18 12.71 15.97
N LEU A 88 -5.23 11.78 15.86
CA LEU A 88 -4.89 11.13 14.60
C LEU A 88 -5.51 9.74 14.52
N THR A 89 -6.05 9.40 13.36
CA THR A 89 -6.53 8.05 13.04
C THR A 89 -5.73 7.50 11.86
N LEU A 90 -5.17 6.31 12.03
CA LEU A 90 -4.58 5.51 10.97
C LEU A 90 -5.56 4.40 10.61
N ALA A 91 -6.04 4.37 9.38
CA ALA A 91 -6.76 3.23 8.81
C ALA A 91 -5.79 2.45 7.91
N ALA A 92 -5.52 1.20 8.29
CA ALA A 92 -4.76 0.24 7.50
C ALA A 92 -5.72 -0.74 6.81
N CYS A 93 -5.84 -0.69 5.49
CA CYS A 93 -6.72 -1.52 4.70
C CYS A 93 -5.90 -2.62 4.00
N ALA A 94 -6.14 -3.87 4.39
CA ALA A 94 -5.54 -5.05 3.82
C ALA A 94 -6.54 -5.72 2.87
N TYR A 95 -6.14 -5.99 1.63
CA TYR A 95 -6.96 -6.72 0.66
C TYR A 95 -6.08 -7.39 -0.39
N ARG A 96 -6.66 -8.27 -1.22
CA ARG A 96 -5.97 -8.87 -2.36
C ARG A 96 -6.44 -8.22 -3.66
N ALA A 97 -5.51 -7.58 -4.36
CA ALA A 97 -5.77 -7.07 -5.70
C ALA A 97 -5.81 -8.23 -6.72
N PRO A 98 -6.77 -8.23 -7.67
CA PRO A 98 -6.93 -9.30 -8.65
C PRO A 98 -5.91 -9.16 -9.78
N ILE A 99 -4.68 -9.62 -9.55
CA ILE A 99 -3.61 -9.70 -10.55
C ILE A 99 -3.36 -11.17 -10.88
N TRP A 100 -3.52 -11.58 -12.15
CA TRP A 100 -3.25 -12.98 -12.54
C TRP A 100 -1.78 -13.36 -12.31
N PRO A 101 -1.46 -14.59 -11.83
CA PRO A 101 -2.37 -15.71 -11.56
C PRO A 101 -3.00 -15.75 -10.15
N GLU A 102 -2.34 -15.20 -9.12
CA GLU A 102 -2.71 -15.46 -7.71
C GLU A 102 -3.10 -14.21 -6.91
N GLY A 103 -3.10 -13.04 -7.55
CA GLY A 103 -3.29 -11.76 -6.91
C GLY A 103 -2.02 -11.21 -6.26
N VAL A 104 -2.14 -10.01 -5.71
CA VAL A 104 -1.11 -9.38 -4.88
C VAL A 104 -1.78 -8.85 -3.63
N ASP A 105 -1.21 -9.13 -2.47
CA ASP A 105 -1.68 -8.53 -1.22
C ASP A 105 -1.29 -7.06 -1.18
N VAL A 106 -2.26 -6.22 -0.84
CA VAL A 106 -2.12 -4.77 -0.75
C VAL A 106 -2.38 -4.35 0.68
N LEU A 107 -1.51 -3.47 1.18
CA LEU A 107 -1.68 -2.76 2.44
C LEU A 107 -1.73 -1.26 2.15
N GLU A 108 -2.92 -0.68 2.25
CA GLU A 108 -3.14 0.75 2.13
C GLU A 108 -3.20 1.40 3.50
N ALA A 109 -2.65 2.62 3.61
CA ALA A 109 -2.61 3.37 4.85
C ALA A 109 -3.17 4.78 4.63
N ILE A 110 -4.22 5.13 5.38
CA ILE A 110 -4.82 6.46 5.36
C ILE A 110 -4.67 7.07 6.74
N VAL A 111 -4.02 8.24 6.82
CA VAL A 111 -3.91 9.02 8.06
C VAL A 111 -4.90 10.17 8.00
N ARG A 112 -5.72 10.32 9.04
CA ARG A 112 -6.66 11.43 9.21
C ARG A 112 -6.32 12.21 10.47
N ASN A 113 -6.31 13.53 10.35
CA ASN A 113 -6.27 14.43 11.50
C ASN A 113 -7.70 14.89 11.82
N ASN A 114 -8.19 14.53 13.00
CA ASN A 114 -9.54 14.86 13.47
C ASN A 114 -9.55 16.08 14.39
N SER A 115 -8.41 16.75 14.63
CA SER A 115 -8.39 18.05 15.34
C SER A 115 -8.46 19.23 14.38
N ALA A 116 -8.86 20.39 14.92
CA ALA A 116 -8.78 21.66 14.21
C ALA A 116 -7.32 22.09 13.94
N ASP A 117 -6.41 21.74 14.85
CA ASP A 117 -5.01 22.14 14.76
C ASP A 117 -4.21 21.19 13.84
N PRO A 118 -3.23 21.73 13.10
CA PRO A 118 -2.23 20.91 12.41
C PRO A 118 -1.48 19.99 13.38
N ARG A 119 -1.14 18.79 12.90
CA ARG A 119 -0.38 17.79 13.65
C ARG A 119 0.72 17.21 12.79
N THR A 120 1.90 17.03 13.38
CA THR A 120 3.01 16.31 12.75
C THR A 120 2.99 14.87 13.22
N ALA A 121 3.04 13.95 12.27
CA ALA A 121 3.21 12.55 12.53
C ALA A 121 3.99 11.90 11.39
N ARG A 122 4.52 10.72 11.68
CA ARG A 122 5.35 9.96 10.77
C ARG A 122 4.72 8.59 10.53
N LEU A 123 4.47 8.28 9.27
CA LEU A 123 4.00 6.97 8.86
C LEU A 123 5.21 6.05 8.68
N VAL A 124 5.23 4.97 9.44
CA VAL A 124 6.33 4.02 9.47
C VAL A 124 5.85 2.70 8.88
N LEU A 125 6.53 2.26 7.82
CA LEU A 125 6.46 0.89 7.35
C LEU A 125 7.39 0.02 8.22
N ARG A 126 6.80 -0.94 8.93
CA ARG A 126 7.54 -1.95 9.71
C ARG A 126 7.67 -3.20 8.86
N ALA A 127 8.88 -3.73 8.83
CA ALA A 127 9.23 -4.90 8.05
C ALA A 127 10.23 -5.76 8.84
N PRO A 128 10.35 -7.06 8.51
CA PRO A 128 11.35 -7.93 9.11
C PRO A 128 12.76 -7.41 8.86
N LYS A 129 13.66 -7.60 9.82
CA LYS A 129 15.05 -7.11 9.76
C LYS A 129 15.87 -7.75 8.63
N GLU A 130 15.42 -8.90 8.15
CA GLU A 130 16.00 -9.67 7.06
C GLU A 130 15.71 -9.02 5.69
N LEU A 131 14.78 -8.06 5.64
CA LEU A 131 14.49 -7.33 4.40
C LEU A 131 15.45 -6.17 4.20
N THR A 132 15.97 -6.06 2.99
CA THR A 132 16.81 -4.93 2.58
C THR A 132 16.02 -3.96 1.73
N PHE A 133 16.06 -2.68 2.07
CA PHE A 133 15.47 -1.62 1.27
C PHE A 133 16.36 -1.27 0.07
N GLN A 134 15.77 -1.26 -1.12
CA GLN A 134 16.45 -0.86 -2.36
C GLN A 134 15.48 -0.10 -3.27
N GLY A 135 15.72 1.20 -3.43
CA GLY A 135 14.88 2.07 -4.26
C GLY A 135 13.47 2.17 -3.72
N THR A 136 12.49 1.62 -4.45
CA THR A 136 11.07 1.58 -4.05
C THR A 136 10.62 0.17 -3.65
N SER A 137 11.54 -0.69 -3.20
CA SER A 137 11.22 -2.08 -2.85
C SER A 137 11.94 -2.58 -1.61
N LEU A 138 11.34 -3.54 -0.92
CA LEU A 138 12.00 -4.37 0.09
C LEU A 138 12.30 -5.75 -0.50
N ARG A 139 13.50 -6.26 -0.24
CA ARG A 139 14.01 -7.51 -0.81
C ARG A 139 14.36 -8.53 0.27
N HIS A 140 14.03 -9.79 0.01
CA HIS A 140 14.43 -10.96 0.80
C HIS A 140 15.28 -11.88 -0.06
N GLY A 141 16.51 -12.21 0.35
CA GLY A 141 17.41 -13.07 -0.43
C GLY A 141 17.65 -12.58 -1.86
N GLY A 142 17.71 -11.27 -2.07
CA GLY A 142 17.88 -10.67 -3.39
C GLY A 142 16.62 -10.63 -4.27
N ARG A 143 15.46 -11.14 -3.83
CA ARG A 143 14.17 -11.05 -4.52
C ARG A 143 13.32 -9.93 -3.93
N ALA A 144 12.69 -9.09 -4.77
CA ALA A 144 11.71 -8.10 -4.29
C ALA A 144 10.45 -8.82 -3.77
N VAL A 145 10.04 -8.47 -2.55
CA VAL A 145 8.88 -9.07 -1.85
C VAL A 145 7.86 -8.03 -1.41
N VAL A 146 8.25 -6.76 -1.29
CA VAL A 146 7.32 -5.62 -1.13
C VAL A 146 7.70 -4.56 -2.15
N ALA A 147 6.70 -4.04 -2.84
CA ALA A 147 6.83 -2.84 -3.67
C ALA A 147 6.16 -1.68 -2.96
N LEU A 148 6.85 -0.55 -2.87
CA LEU A 148 6.27 0.72 -2.47
C LEU A 148 5.72 1.41 -3.71
N PRO A 149 4.61 2.15 -3.58
CA PRO A 149 4.16 2.98 -4.68
C PRO A 149 5.29 3.95 -5.06
N PRO A 150 5.55 4.17 -6.36
CA PRO A 150 6.44 5.24 -6.76
C PRO A 150 5.90 6.56 -6.22
N ALA A 151 6.77 7.55 -6.03
CA ALA A 151 6.31 8.91 -5.76
C ALA A 151 5.26 9.27 -6.82
N GLN A 152 4.15 9.91 -6.40
CA GLN A 152 3.14 10.34 -7.35
C GLN A 152 3.84 11.16 -8.44
N PRO A 153 3.63 10.85 -9.74
CA PRO A 153 4.18 11.68 -10.79
C PRO A 153 3.76 13.12 -10.55
N ILE A 154 4.73 14.03 -10.52
CA ILE A 154 4.42 15.40 -10.92
C ILE A 154 4.05 15.29 -12.39
N LEU A 155 2.75 15.31 -12.67
CA LEU A 155 2.22 15.34 -14.02
C LEU A 155 2.71 16.65 -14.66
N LYS A 156 3.90 16.62 -15.28
CA LYS A 156 4.17 17.55 -16.37
C LYS A 156 3.13 17.26 -17.45
N ASN A 157 2.65 18.29 -18.13
CA ASN A 157 1.53 18.28 -19.09
C ASN A 157 1.56 17.18 -20.19
N SER A 158 2.56 16.29 -20.23
CA SER A 158 2.73 15.16 -21.15
C SER A 158 2.39 13.78 -20.57
N GLY A 159 2.01 13.64 -19.30
CA GLY A 159 1.31 12.45 -18.79
C GLY A 159 2.02 11.09 -18.87
N CYS A 160 3.34 11.03 -19.08
CA CYS A 160 4.08 9.76 -19.18
C CYS A 160 5.15 9.62 -18.08
N LEU A 161 5.14 8.48 -17.37
CA LEU A 161 6.28 7.97 -16.59
C LEU A 161 6.88 6.75 -17.30
N THR A 162 8.21 6.65 -17.30
CA THR A 162 9.01 5.81 -18.21
C THR A 162 9.52 4.49 -17.62
N ASP A 163 9.11 4.10 -16.41
CA ASP A 163 9.68 2.92 -15.73
C ASP A 163 8.97 1.60 -16.00
N ALA A 164 7.85 1.61 -16.74
CA ALA A 164 7.16 0.39 -17.14
C ALA A 164 7.96 -0.34 -18.24
N ARG A 165 8.58 -1.48 -17.89
CA ARG A 165 9.13 -2.42 -18.87
C ARG A 165 8.03 -3.38 -19.34
N ALA A 166 7.80 -3.43 -20.65
CA ALA A 166 6.95 -4.44 -21.25
C ALA A 166 7.51 -5.84 -20.94
N LEU A 167 6.64 -6.77 -20.54
CA LEU A 167 7.02 -8.16 -20.41
C LEU A 167 7.42 -8.71 -21.80
N PRO A 168 8.52 -9.47 -21.93
CA PRO A 168 8.92 -10.04 -23.21
C PRO A 168 7.78 -10.85 -23.84
N ARG A 169 7.41 -10.52 -25.08
CA ARG A 169 6.31 -11.14 -25.87
C ARG A 169 4.88 -10.85 -25.38
N TRP A 170 4.68 -10.04 -24.34
CA TRP A 170 3.34 -9.61 -23.92
C TRP A 170 2.84 -8.44 -24.78
N GLY A 171 1.58 -8.49 -25.20
CA GLY A 171 0.93 -7.37 -25.91
C GLY A 171 1.48 -7.05 -27.31
N LYS A 172 2.14 -8.00 -27.99
CA LYS A 172 2.43 -7.85 -29.43
C LYS A 172 1.13 -8.00 -30.22
N PRO A 173 0.64 -6.96 -30.90
CA PRO A 173 -0.57 -7.09 -31.70
C PRO A 173 -0.33 -8.06 -32.86
N ALA A 174 -1.32 -8.91 -33.13
CA ALA A 174 -1.29 -9.86 -34.25
C ALA A 174 -1.47 -9.17 -35.62
N ALA A 175 -1.74 -7.86 -35.62
CA ALA A 175 -1.96 -7.02 -36.79
C ALA A 175 -1.14 -5.71 -36.65
N PRO A 176 -0.95 -4.95 -37.75
CA PRO A 176 -0.36 -3.61 -37.69
C PRO A 176 -1.08 -2.75 -36.64
N CYS A 177 -0.30 -2.20 -35.70
CA CYS A 177 -0.83 -1.38 -34.62
C CYS A 177 -1.19 0.01 -35.18
N ASP A 178 -2.37 0.51 -34.84
CA ASP A 178 -2.76 1.88 -35.13
C ASP A 178 -1.73 2.86 -34.50
N PRO A 179 -1.29 3.92 -35.24
CA PRO A 179 -0.28 4.86 -34.75
C PRO A 179 -0.60 5.48 -33.39
N GLY A 180 -1.88 5.67 -33.06
CA GLY A 180 -2.32 6.20 -31.75
C GLY A 180 -2.04 5.27 -30.58
N PHE A 181 -1.82 3.98 -30.83
CA PHE A 181 -1.62 2.95 -29.81
C PHE A 181 -0.17 2.46 -29.71
N GLN A 182 0.72 2.94 -30.60
CA GLN A 182 2.12 2.47 -30.70
C GLN A 182 2.97 2.71 -29.44
N HIS A 183 2.54 3.61 -28.55
CA HIS A 183 3.23 3.95 -27.30
C HIS A 183 2.60 3.33 -26.06
N ILE A 184 1.47 2.62 -26.18
CA ILE A 184 0.88 1.92 -25.04
C ILE A 184 1.78 0.73 -24.70
N ARG A 185 2.10 0.60 -23.41
CA ARG A 185 2.90 -0.49 -22.85
C ARG A 185 2.10 -1.12 -21.70
N ALA A 186 1.73 -2.38 -21.85
CA ALA A 186 1.18 -3.17 -20.74
C ALA A 186 2.35 -3.83 -19.98
N GLY A 187 2.49 -3.48 -18.70
CA GLY A 187 3.51 -4.00 -17.78
C GLY A 187 3.19 -3.59 -16.33
N MET A 188 3.87 -4.18 -15.34
CA MET A 188 3.78 -3.71 -13.96
C MET A 188 4.28 -2.26 -13.87
N GLY A 189 3.52 -1.42 -13.15
CA GLY A 189 3.73 0.03 -13.10
C GLY A 189 2.65 0.86 -13.79
N GLY A 190 1.50 0.25 -14.11
CA GLY A 190 0.24 0.85 -14.60
C GLY A 190 0.33 2.32 -15.01
N ILE A 191 0.35 2.58 -16.33
CA ILE A 191 0.08 3.92 -16.83
C ILE A 191 -1.37 4.25 -16.48
N PRO A 192 -1.65 5.25 -15.63
CA PRO A 192 -3.03 5.66 -15.39
C PRO A 192 -3.60 6.24 -16.69
N ILE A 193 -4.59 5.55 -17.27
CA ILE A 193 -5.33 6.08 -18.43
C ILE A 193 -6.45 6.95 -17.89
N THR A 194 -6.39 8.26 -18.11
CA THR A 194 -7.50 9.17 -17.81
C THR A 194 -8.26 9.47 -19.10
N TYR A 195 -9.50 8.98 -19.21
CA TYR A 195 -10.39 9.33 -20.30
C TYR A 195 -10.99 10.71 -20.06
N ARG A 196 -10.88 11.62 -21.04
CA ARG A 196 -11.68 12.84 -21.10
C ARG A 196 -12.74 12.65 -22.17
N PHE A 197 -13.99 12.51 -21.77
CA PHE A 197 -15.11 12.57 -22.71
C PHE A 197 -15.44 14.04 -22.94
N ALA A 198 -15.62 14.41 -24.22
CA ALA A 198 -16.03 15.73 -24.64
C ALA A 198 -17.52 15.96 -24.33
#